data_AF-A0A2W0BGX1-F1
#
_entry.id   AF-A0A2W0BGX1-F1
#
_cell.length_a   1.000
_cell.length_b   1.000
_cell.length_c   1.000
_cell.angle_alpha   90.00
_cell.angle_beta   90.00
_cell.angle_gamma   90.00
#
_symmetry.space_group_name_H-M   'P 1'
#
loop_
_entity.id
_entity.type
_entity.pdbx_description
1 polymer ?
#
loop_
_entity_poly.entity_id
_entity_poly.type
_entity_poly.pdbx_seq_one_letter_code
_entity_poly.pdbx_strand_id
1 'polypeptide(L)'
;MEEVHRLIIPDYSGNNMFNTLGNISANPRTGLLFPDFEQGRILQLSGAATIDWDSDRTAFPGAQRLLTFGIEKAIEIEYPALASYTLREYSPFNP
;
A
#
# COMPACT_ATOMS: atom_id res chain seq x y z
N MET A 1 14.16 20.84 9.01
CA MET A 1 12.82 20.39 8.61
C MET A 1 12.90 18.89 8.51
N GLU A 2 12.13 18.17 9.30
CA GLU A 2 12.14 16.70 9.29
C GLU A 2 11.53 16.23 7.96
N GLU A 3 12.26 15.43 7.19
CA GLU A 3 11.72 14.86 5.95
C GLU A 3 10.59 13.89 6.32
N VAL A 4 9.37 14.22 5.89
CA VAL A 4 8.20 13.38 6.13
C VAL A 4 8.13 12.34 5.01
N HIS A 5 8.64 11.14 5.26
CA HIS A 5 8.47 10.00 4.36
C HIS A 5 7.02 9.48 4.47
N ARG A 6 6.17 9.92 3.54
CA ARG A 6 4.74 9.59 3.54
C ARG A 6 4.26 9.16 2.16
N LEU A 7 3.37 8.18 2.14
CA LEU A 7 2.62 7.76 0.97
C LEU A 7 1.14 8.14 1.14
N ILE A 8 0.54 8.60 0.05
CA ILE A 8 -0.91 8.79 -0.06
C ILE A 8 -1.41 7.70 -1.01
N ILE A 9 -2.31 6.87 -0.52
CA ILE A 9 -2.85 5.72 -1.24
C ILE A 9 -4.36 5.92 -1.40
N PRO A 10 -4.86 6.14 -2.62
CA PRO A 10 -6.29 6.23 -2.86
C PRO A 10 -6.98 4.87 -2.69
N ASP A 11 -8.10 4.86 -1.98
CA ASP A 11 -8.99 3.71 -1.84
C ASP A 11 -10.10 3.79 -2.89
N TYR A 12 -10.18 2.82 -3.78
CA TYR A 12 -11.23 2.71 -4.80
C TYR A 12 -12.26 1.66 -4.41
N SER A 13 -13.45 1.71 -5.02
CA SER A 13 -14.52 0.75 -4.73
C SER A 13 -14.07 -0.70 -4.97
N GLY A 14 -13.85 -1.44 -3.89
CA GLY A 14 -13.55 -2.87 -3.90
C GLY A 14 -14.77 -3.73 -3.57
N ASN A 15 -14.55 -4.85 -2.88
CA ASN A 15 -15.61 -5.76 -2.43
C ASN A 15 -16.40 -5.27 -1.19
N ASN A 16 -16.23 -4.00 -0.79
CA ASN A 16 -16.88 -3.35 0.35
C ASN A 16 -16.76 -4.06 1.70
N MET A 17 -15.84 -5.01 1.86
CA MET A 17 -15.69 -5.76 3.12
C MET A 17 -14.86 -4.99 4.17
N PHE A 18 -14.21 -3.88 3.81
CA PHE A 18 -13.45 -2.97 4.69
C PHE A 18 -12.41 -3.61 5.62
N ASN A 19 -12.04 -4.88 5.43
CA ASN A 19 -11.18 -5.61 6.36
C ASN A 19 -9.85 -4.88 6.62
N THR A 20 -9.22 -4.31 5.59
CA THR A 20 -7.98 -3.55 5.75
C THR A 20 -8.20 -2.19 6.42
N LEU A 21 -9.12 -1.37 5.90
CA LEU A 21 -9.35 0.00 6.41
C LEU A 21 -9.91 0.01 7.84
N GLY A 22 -10.79 -0.93 8.16
CA GLY A 22 -11.33 -1.11 9.52
C GLY A 22 -10.24 -1.49 10.51
N ASN A 23 -9.35 -2.42 10.14
CA ASN A 23 -8.20 -2.79 10.96
C ASN A 23 -7.27 -1.60 11.20
N ILE A 24 -6.97 -0.82 10.17
CA ILE A 24 -6.12 0.38 10.28
C ILE A 24 -6.75 1.44 11.17
N SER A 25 -8.06 1.63 11.07
CA SER A 25 -8.80 2.58 11.92
C SER A 25 -8.79 2.18 13.39
N ALA A 26 -8.80 0.86 13.69
CA ALA A 26 -8.70 0.34 15.05
C ALA A 26 -7.26 0.29 15.58
N ASN A 27 -6.28 0.07 14.71
CA ASN A 27 -4.86 0.01 15.05
C ASN A 27 -4.02 0.54 13.87
N PRO A 28 -3.33 1.69 14.02
CA PRO A 28 -2.66 2.35 12.91
C PRO A 28 -1.41 1.62 12.41
N ARG A 29 -0.86 0.66 13.19
CA ARG A 29 0.37 -0.06 12.81
C ARG A 29 0.15 -0.83 11.51
N THR A 30 0.86 -0.42 10.48
CA THR A 30 0.67 -0.89 9.10
C THR A 30 2.01 -1.24 8.47
N GLY A 31 2.02 -2.29 7.66
CA GLY A 31 3.16 -2.66 6.83
C GLY A 31 2.78 -2.69 5.35
N LEU A 32 3.69 -2.23 4.50
CA LEU A 32 3.57 -2.36 3.04
C LEU A 32 4.70 -3.26 2.52
N LEU A 33 4.36 -4.11 1.56
CA LEU A 33 5.27 -5.08 0.96
C LEU A 33 5.34 -4.83 -0.55
N PHE A 34 6.55 -4.62 -1.07
CA PHE A 34 6.80 -4.44 -2.50
C PHE A 34 7.74 -5.54 -2.98
N PRO A 35 7.20 -6.64 -3.55
CA PRO A 35 8.01 -7.69 -4.15
C PRO A 35 8.54 -7.26 -5.52
N ASP A 36 9.82 -7.47 -5.75
CA ASP A 36 10.48 -7.35 -7.05
C ASP A 36 10.73 -8.76 -7.60
N PHE A 37 9.86 -9.16 -8.52
CA PHE A 37 9.89 -10.49 -9.14
C PHE A 37 11.01 -10.62 -10.18
N GLU A 38 11.62 -9.53 -10.65
CA GLU A 38 12.69 -9.61 -11.65
C GLU A 38 14.04 -9.82 -10.97
N GLN A 39 14.30 -9.08 -9.90
CA GLN A 39 15.58 -9.10 -9.20
C GLN A 39 15.58 -10.02 -7.98
N GLY A 40 14.41 -10.58 -7.62
CA GLY A 40 14.29 -11.51 -6.51
C GLY A 40 14.58 -10.83 -5.17
N ARG A 41 13.90 -9.72 -4.88
CA ARG A 41 14.05 -8.96 -3.64
C ARG A 41 12.70 -8.45 -3.14
N ILE A 42 12.66 -8.05 -1.87
CA ILE A 42 11.47 -7.55 -1.23
C ILE A 42 11.81 -6.29 -0.46
N LEU A 43 11.09 -5.21 -0.72
CA LEU A 43 11.08 -4.02 0.13
C LEU A 43 9.90 -4.10 1.11
N GLN A 44 10.22 -4.00 2.39
CA GLN A 44 9.26 -3.93 3.49
C GLN A 44 9.29 -2.54 4.11
N LEU A 45 8.14 -1.87 4.14
CA LEU A 45 7.96 -0.62 4.87
C LEU A 45 7.09 -0.88 6.09
N SER A 46 7.47 -0.35 7.24
CA SER A 46 6.68 -0.38 8.48
C SER A 46 6.46 1.03 9.00
N GLY A 47 5.29 1.26 9.57
CA GLY A 47 4.95 2.53 10.22
C GLY A 47 3.48 2.61 10.59
N ALA A 48 2.90 3.80 10.48
CA ALA A 48 1.54 4.08 10.89
C ALA A 48 0.71 4.63 9.72
N ALA A 49 -0.53 4.14 9.58
CA ALA A 49 -1.49 4.64 8.61
C ALA A 49 -2.70 5.29 9.28
N THR A 50 -3.26 6.29 8.62
CA THR A 50 -4.53 6.92 8.97
C THR A 50 -5.44 6.99 7.75
N ILE A 51 -6.74 6.83 7.96
CA ILE A 51 -7.74 6.93 6.90
C ILE A 51 -8.40 8.29 6.98
N ASP A 52 -8.41 8.98 5.85
CA ASP A 52 -9.22 10.16 5.63
C ASP A 52 -10.50 9.78 4.89
N TRP A 53 -11.61 9.93 5.60
CA TRP A 53 -12.94 9.55 5.13
C TRP A 53 -13.59 10.64 4.28
N ASP A 54 -13.17 11.90 4.40
CA ASP A 54 -13.96 13.06 3.96
C ASP A 54 -13.18 14.11 3.17
N SER A 55 -11.84 14.05 3.10
CA SER A 55 -11.06 15.10 2.44
C SER A 55 -11.27 15.22 0.93
N ASP A 56 -10.75 16.34 0.42
CA ASP A 56 -10.67 16.62 -1.01
C ASP A 56 -9.85 15.54 -1.72
N ARG A 57 -10.53 14.82 -2.62
CA ARG A 57 -10.02 13.72 -3.44
C ARG A 57 -9.85 14.13 -4.89
N THR A 58 -9.85 15.43 -5.20
CA THR A 58 -9.72 15.96 -6.58
C THR A 58 -8.48 15.45 -7.31
N ALA A 59 -7.37 15.23 -6.60
CA ALA A 59 -6.16 14.64 -7.18
C ALA A 59 -6.31 13.15 -7.57
N PHE A 60 -7.32 12.45 -7.04
CA PHE A 60 -7.56 11.02 -7.25
C PHE A 60 -9.01 10.76 -7.70
N PRO A 61 -9.35 11.01 -8.97
CA PRO A 61 -10.69 10.80 -9.49
C PRO A 61 -11.20 9.38 -9.22
N GLY A 62 -12.39 9.25 -8.65
CA GLY A 62 -13.02 7.96 -8.33
C GLY A 62 -12.59 7.33 -7.01
N ALA A 63 -11.60 7.90 -6.30
CA ALA A 63 -11.25 7.45 -4.96
C ALA A 63 -12.40 7.77 -3.99
N GLN A 64 -12.68 6.83 -3.09
CA GLN A 64 -13.68 6.99 -2.03
C GLN A 64 -13.06 7.56 -0.75
N ARG A 65 -11.78 7.24 -0.48
CA ARG A 65 -11.04 7.61 0.74
C ARG A 65 -9.56 7.75 0.42
N LEU A 66 -8.81 8.40 1.30
CA LEU A 66 -7.36 8.45 1.20
C LEU A 66 -6.73 7.80 2.43
N LEU A 67 -5.83 6.86 2.19
CA LEU A 67 -4.97 6.31 3.21
C LEU A 67 -3.65 7.07 3.20
N THR A 68 -3.27 7.61 4.35
CA THR A 68 -1.98 8.26 4.56
C THR A 68 -1.10 7.34 5.37
N PHE A 69 0.03 6.90 4.82
CA PHE A 69 0.98 6.03 5.50
C PHE A 69 2.29 6.77 5.77
N GLY A 70 2.64 6.94 7.04
CA GLY A 70 3.94 7.43 7.48
C GLY A 70 4.93 6.29 7.62
N ILE A 71 6.07 6.40 6.96
CA ILE A 71 7.12 5.38 6.97
C ILE A 71 8.04 5.62 8.16
N GLU A 72 8.19 4.61 9.02
CA GLU A 72 9.10 4.65 10.18
C GLU A 72 10.34 3.79 9.94
N LYS A 73 10.20 2.69 9.19
CA LYS A 73 11.30 1.77 8.88
C LYS A 73 11.16 1.21 7.47
N ALA A 74 12.29 1.11 6.78
CA ALA A 74 12.42 0.41 5.51
C ALA A 74 13.47 -0.71 5.66
N ILE A 75 13.16 -1.90 5.14
CA ILE A 75 14.09 -3.03 5.06
C ILE A 75 13.98 -3.61 3.65
N GLU A 76 15.10 -3.72 2.96
CA GLU A 76 15.21 -4.52 1.74
C GLU A 76 15.86 -5.86 2.08
N ILE A 77 15.30 -6.95 1.57
CA ILE A 77 15.86 -8.30 1.72
C ILE A 77 15.99 -8.95 0.34
N GLU A 78 17.09 -9.68 0.14
CA GLU A 78 17.22 -10.60 -0.98
C GLU A 78 16.30 -11.80 -0.78
N TYR A 79 15.59 -12.17 -1.85
CA TYR A 79 14.69 -13.31 -1.88
C TYR A 79 14.68 -13.95 -3.28
N PRO A 80 15.74 -14.71 -3.65
CA PRO A 80 15.93 -15.22 -5.01
C PRO A 80 14.79 -16.09 -5.54
N ALA A 81 14.03 -16.73 -4.65
CA ALA A 81 12.86 -17.53 -5.05
C ALA A 81 11.78 -16.70 -5.76
N LEU A 82 11.69 -15.38 -5.52
CA LEU A 82 10.76 -14.51 -6.26
C LEU A 82 11.12 -14.39 -7.75
N ALA A 83 12.41 -14.50 -8.09
CA ALA A 83 12.87 -14.46 -9.48
C ALA A 83 12.48 -15.72 -10.30
N SER A 84 11.89 -16.73 -9.65
CA SER A 84 11.38 -17.92 -10.34
C SER A 84 9.96 -17.76 -10.88
N TYR A 85 9.28 -16.65 -10.57
CA TYR A 85 7.91 -16.39 -11.01
C TYR A 85 7.92 -15.78 -12.41
N THR A 86 7.01 -16.26 -13.27
CA THR A 86 6.76 -15.66 -14.59
C THR A 86 5.41 -14.99 -14.59
N LEU A 87 5.36 -13.72 -15.04
CA LEU A 87 4.10 -13.04 -15.30
C LEU A 87 3.30 -13.83 -16.34
N ARG A 88 2.07 -14.23 -15.99
CA ARG A 88 1.18 -14.94 -16.92
C ARG A 88 0.29 -13.97 -17.68
N GLU A 89 -0.56 -13.27 -16.94
CA GLU A 89 -1.49 -12.28 -17.47
C GLU A 89 -1.89 -11.32 -16.35
N TYR A 90 -2.28 -10.10 -16.71
CA TYR A 90 -2.86 -9.16 -15.75
C TYR A 90 -4.30 -9.56 -15.44
N SER A 91 -4.75 -9.24 -14.22
CA SER A 91 -6.16 -9.44 -13.86
C SER A 91 -7.05 -8.60 -14.79
N PRO A 92 -8.12 -9.17 -15.36
CA PRO A 92 -9.09 -8.42 -16.16
C PRO A 92 -9.88 -7.40 -15.33
N PHE A 93 -9.76 -7.44 -14.00
CA PHE A 93 -10.43 -6.54 -13.05
C PHE A 93 -9.49 -5.48 -12.46
N ASN A 94 -8.25 -5.38 -12.95
CA ASN A 94 -7.39 -4.26 -12.59
C ASN A 94 -7.82 -3.04 -13.42
N PRO A 95 -8.17 -1.89 -12.80
CA PRO A 95 -8.50 -0.68 -13.52
C PRO A 95 -7.31 -0.12 -14.32
#